data_AF-A0A1J3FI92-F1
#
_entry.id   AF-A0A1J3FI92-F1
#
_cell.length_a   1.000
_cell.length_b   1.000
_cell.length_c   1.000
_cell.angle_alpha   90.00
_cell.angle_beta   90.00
_cell.angle_gamma   90.00
#
_symmetry.space_group_name_H-M   'P 1'
#
loop_
_entity.id
_entity.type
_entity.pdbx_description
1 polymer ?
#
loop_
_entity_poly.entity_id
_entity_poly.type
_entity_poly.pdbx_seq_one_letter_code
_entity_poly.pdbx_strand_id
1 'polypeptide(L)'
;MGKVRFSFACLLLFAVLLRFSYAAITTKTPLSIGQTLSSSNGVYELGFFSPNNSQNLYVGIWFKGIIPRVVLWVANRENPVTDTTANLAITSNGTLILFNGKHGVVWSIGETFASNGSRAELSDTGNLIVIDKVSGRILWQSFDHLGDTMLPLSTLVYNLATGEKRVLTSWKSYTDPSPGDFVVQISPQEPSQAFTMRGSTPYWRSGPWAKTRFTGIPEMDETYTSPFSLQQDANGSGTFTFLHRNFKLPSITITSEGSLKIPLYNGTDWELYFEAPVNFCDHYGVCGPFGLCVMSVPPKCKCFKGFIPKYNEEWKRGNWTGGCVRRTELLCQGNSTSKDADVFHTFANVKPPDFYEFAASSETAEDCYQSCLHNCSCLAFAYIHGIGCLMWKQELMDAVQFSARGELISIRLARSEMGGNKRKKTITASIVSLSLFVILGSAGFCFWRYRVKHNVSKDASQDAWRNDLTPQDFSSLCFFDMNTIETATNYFSLSNKLGQGGFGSVYKGKLQDGKEIAVKRLSSSSGQGKEEFMNEIVLISKLQ
;
A
#
# COMPACT_ATOMS: atom_id res chain seq x y z
N MET A 1 34.13 14.83 65.13
CA MET A 1 32.90 14.15 64.66
C MET A 1 32.75 14.05 63.13
N GLY A 2 33.59 14.68 62.29
CA GLY A 2 33.44 14.66 60.83
C GLY A 2 33.98 13.41 60.10
N LYS A 3 35.04 12.76 60.59
CA LYS A 3 35.66 11.59 59.93
C LYS A 3 34.82 10.29 60.01
N VAL A 4 34.01 10.13 61.06
CA VAL A 4 33.16 8.94 61.26
C VAL A 4 31.93 8.95 60.34
N ARG A 5 31.37 10.14 60.05
CA ARG A 5 30.20 10.28 59.15
C ARG A 5 30.53 10.02 57.68
N PHE A 6 31.74 10.36 57.24
CA PHE A 6 32.19 10.11 55.85
C PHE A 6 32.42 8.62 55.57
N SER A 7 32.95 7.88 56.57
CA SER A 7 33.14 6.44 56.46
C SER A 7 31.81 5.68 56.41
N PHE A 8 30.82 6.11 57.20
CA PHE A 8 29.47 5.51 57.22
C PHE A 8 28.70 5.76 55.91
N ALA A 9 28.86 6.94 55.30
CA ALA A 9 28.26 7.26 54.01
C ALA A 9 28.88 6.45 52.85
N CYS A 10 30.21 6.23 52.85
CA CYS A 10 30.86 5.35 51.87
C CYS A 10 30.48 3.88 52.05
N LEU A 11 30.32 3.39 53.29
CA LEU A 11 29.84 2.03 53.59
C LEU A 11 28.37 1.83 53.16
N LEU A 12 27.52 2.84 53.32
CA LEU A 12 26.15 2.84 52.80
C LEU A 12 26.11 2.89 51.27
N LEU A 13 26.95 3.69 50.62
CA LEU A 13 27.07 3.69 49.15
C LEU A 13 27.58 2.33 48.63
N PHE A 14 28.56 1.73 49.31
CA PHE A 14 29.08 0.40 48.95
C PHE A 14 28.05 -0.70 49.21
N ALA A 15 27.23 -0.60 50.27
CA ALA A 15 26.13 -1.52 50.53
C ALA A 15 24.94 -1.35 49.56
N VAL A 16 24.71 -0.13 49.04
CA VAL A 16 23.73 0.14 47.98
C VAL A 16 24.26 -0.35 46.62
N LEU A 17 25.56 -0.23 46.35
CA LEU A 17 26.22 -0.77 45.16
C LEU A 17 26.29 -2.32 45.19
N LEU A 18 26.43 -2.93 46.36
CA LEU A 18 26.36 -4.39 46.56
C LEU A 18 24.94 -4.96 46.45
N ARG A 19 23.90 -4.12 46.37
CA ARG A 19 22.50 -4.55 46.15
C ARG A 19 22.07 -4.62 44.69
N PHE A 20 22.96 -4.32 43.74
CA PHE A 20 22.75 -4.69 42.34
C PHE A 20 23.25 -6.11 42.07
N SER A 21 22.76 -7.08 42.83
CA SER A 21 22.80 -8.46 42.36
C SER A 21 21.75 -8.56 41.27
N TYR A 22 22.18 -8.72 40.02
CA TYR A 22 21.27 -9.12 38.94
C TYR A 22 20.53 -10.38 39.39
N ALA A 23 19.20 -10.36 39.28
CA ALA A 23 18.41 -11.55 39.53
C ALA A 23 18.81 -12.58 38.46
N ALA A 24 19.23 -13.77 38.90
CA ALA A 24 19.72 -14.81 38.00
C ALA A 24 19.34 -16.18 38.54
N ILE A 25 19.06 -17.10 37.62
CA ILE A 25 18.81 -18.50 37.95
C ILE A 25 20.17 -19.19 38.01
N THR A 26 20.42 -19.85 39.13
CA THR A 26 21.67 -20.59 39.38
C THR A 26 21.36 -21.93 40.02
N THR A 27 22.39 -22.75 40.21
CA THR A 27 22.29 -24.02 40.96
C THR A 27 21.76 -23.84 42.38
N LYS A 28 22.03 -22.68 43.02
CA LYS A 28 21.63 -22.37 44.40
C LYS A 28 20.32 -21.59 44.48
N THR A 29 19.91 -20.97 43.38
CA THR A 29 18.74 -20.10 43.28
C THR A 29 17.88 -20.55 42.10
N PRO A 30 17.22 -21.73 42.20
CA PRO A 30 16.28 -22.17 41.18
C PRO A 30 15.02 -21.29 41.21
N LEU A 31 14.39 -21.11 40.06
CA LEU A 31 13.10 -20.42 39.95
C LEU A 31 11.98 -21.42 40.19
N SER A 32 11.26 -21.27 41.31
CA SER A 32 10.13 -22.14 41.68
C SER A 32 8.79 -21.56 41.22
N ILE A 33 7.73 -22.37 41.22
CA ILE A 33 6.37 -21.89 40.97
C ILE A 33 6.01 -20.74 41.91
N GLY A 34 5.41 -19.67 41.37
CA GLY A 34 5.05 -18.45 42.09
C GLY A 34 6.17 -17.41 42.19
N GLN A 35 7.42 -17.77 41.84
CA GLN A 35 8.51 -16.82 41.69
C GLN A 35 8.62 -16.34 40.24
N THR A 36 9.15 -15.13 40.06
CA THR A 36 9.44 -14.56 38.74
C THR A 36 10.84 -13.98 38.68
N LEU A 37 11.39 -13.93 37.47
CA LEU A 37 12.65 -13.27 37.13
C LEU A 37 12.33 -12.08 36.22
N SER A 38 12.65 -10.86 36.65
CA SER A 38 12.46 -9.64 35.84
C SER A 38 13.72 -9.23 35.10
N SER A 39 13.58 -8.65 33.91
CA SER A 39 14.67 -7.92 33.25
C SER A 39 15.07 -6.68 34.05
N SER A 40 16.29 -6.19 33.86
CA SER A 40 16.84 -5.07 34.64
C SER A 40 16.07 -3.75 34.41
N ASN A 41 15.60 -3.54 33.18
CA ASN A 41 14.74 -2.41 32.82
C ASN A 41 13.26 -2.57 33.26
N GLY A 42 12.89 -3.72 33.83
CA GLY A 42 11.53 -3.98 34.32
C GLY A 42 10.46 -4.16 33.24
N VAL A 43 10.85 -4.39 31.98
CA VAL A 43 9.92 -4.56 30.85
C VAL A 43 9.43 -6.01 30.69
N TYR A 44 10.30 -6.99 30.95
CA TYR A 44 10.02 -8.40 30.73
C TYR A 44 10.06 -9.17 32.04
N GLU A 45 9.27 -10.24 32.09
CA GLU A 45 9.21 -11.13 33.24
C GLU A 45 9.12 -12.59 32.78
N LEU A 46 9.94 -13.44 33.39
CA LEU A 46 9.98 -14.89 33.20
C LEU A 46 9.38 -15.57 34.44
N GLY A 47 8.55 -16.58 34.24
CA GLY A 47 8.06 -17.42 35.32
C GLY A 47 7.10 -18.51 34.88
N PHE A 48 6.46 -19.14 35.86
CA PHE A 48 5.42 -20.14 35.63
C PHE A 48 4.07 -19.48 35.36
N PHE A 49 3.33 -20.02 34.41
CA PHE A 49 1.96 -19.62 34.11
C PHE A 49 1.11 -20.84 33.71
N SER A 50 -0.22 -20.71 33.87
CA SER A 50 -1.19 -21.69 33.41
C SER A 50 -2.22 -21.00 32.51
N PRO A 51 -2.34 -21.41 31.24
CA PRO A 51 -3.45 -21.00 30.40
C PRO A 51 -4.79 -21.46 31.01
N ASN A 52 -5.78 -20.56 31.06
CA ASN A 52 -7.15 -20.82 31.50
C ASN A 52 -7.28 -21.51 32.88
N ASN A 53 -6.34 -21.28 33.80
CA ASN A 53 -6.30 -21.93 35.12
C ASN A 53 -6.37 -23.47 35.06
N SER A 54 -5.81 -24.08 34.00
CA SER A 54 -5.64 -25.53 33.91
C SER A 54 -4.58 -26.04 34.90
N GLN A 55 -4.48 -27.37 35.06
CA GLN A 55 -3.38 -27.97 35.84
C GLN A 55 -2.03 -27.93 35.10
N ASN A 56 -2.04 -27.61 33.81
CA ASN A 56 -0.83 -27.55 32.99
C ASN A 56 -0.09 -26.23 33.24
N LEU A 57 1.15 -26.35 33.70
CA LEU A 57 2.04 -25.23 33.91
C LEU A 57 3.12 -25.18 32.84
N TYR A 58 3.44 -23.96 32.46
CA TYR A 58 4.45 -23.64 31.46
C TYR A 58 5.37 -22.57 32.02
N VAL A 59 6.63 -22.62 31.61
CA VAL A 59 7.59 -21.53 31.81
C VAL A 59 7.52 -20.63 30.59
N GLY A 60 7.28 -19.34 30.79
CA GLY A 60 7.23 -18.38 29.70
C GLY A 60 7.70 -16.99 30.07
N ILE A 61 7.92 -16.18 29.04
CA ILE A 61 8.30 -14.77 29.14
C ILE A 61 7.10 -13.92 28.72
N TRP A 62 6.80 -12.84 29.44
CA TRP A 62 5.72 -11.91 29.12
C TRP A 62 6.12 -10.46 29.39
N PHE A 63 5.32 -9.51 28.88
CA PHE A 63 5.46 -8.10 29.25
C PHE A 63 5.02 -7.88 30.70
N LYS A 64 5.91 -7.32 31.52
CA LYS A 64 5.64 -7.05 32.93
C LYS A 64 4.62 -5.92 33.07
N GLY A 65 3.62 -6.14 33.92
CA GLY A 65 2.60 -5.12 34.23
C GLY A 65 1.51 -4.91 33.18
N ILE A 66 1.51 -5.67 32.07
CA ILE A 66 0.44 -5.63 31.07
C ILE A 66 -0.67 -6.63 31.43
N ILE A 67 -1.92 -6.18 31.36
CA ILE A 67 -3.13 -6.98 31.62
C ILE A 67 -4.10 -6.78 30.44
N PRO A 68 -4.64 -7.85 29.82
CA PRO A 68 -4.33 -9.27 30.08
C PRO A 68 -2.87 -9.63 29.75
N ARG A 69 -2.36 -10.71 30.36
CA ARG A 69 -0.96 -11.14 30.19
C ARG A 69 -0.69 -11.54 28.74
N VAL A 70 0.31 -10.91 28.13
CA VAL A 70 0.78 -11.24 26.77
C VAL A 70 2.07 -12.07 26.87
N VAL A 71 1.96 -13.36 26.56
CA VAL A 71 3.08 -14.31 26.58
C VAL A 71 3.83 -14.24 25.24
N LEU A 72 5.15 -14.12 25.31
CA LEU A 72 6.05 -13.85 24.17
C LEU A 72 6.94 -15.05 23.84
N TRP A 73 7.15 -15.94 24.79
CA TRP A 73 7.97 -17.13 24.60
C TRP A 73 7.58 -18.19 25.64
N VAL A 74 7.66 -19.46 25.28
CA VAL A 74 7.33 -20.60 26.14
C VAL A 74 8.39 -21.68 25.99
N ALA A 75 9.01 -22.10 27.09
CA ALA A 75 10.08 -23.10 27.08
C ALA A 75 9.54 -24.50 26.76
N ASN A 76 8.63 -24.99 27.60
CA ASN A 76 8.15 -26.36 27.60
C ASN A 76 6.79 -26.48 26.89
N ARG A 77 6.66 -25.85 25.73
CA ARG A 77 5.37 -25.73 25.01
C ARG A 77 4.75 -27.07 24.61
N GLU A 78 5.57 -28.09 24.31
CA GLU A 78 5.11 -29.45 23.99
C GLU A 78 4.83 -30.30 25.23
N ASN A 79 5.51 -30.01 26.35
CA ASN A 79 5.52 -30.87 27.54
C ASN A 79 5.21 -30.05 28.80
N PRO A 80 3.92 -29.86 29.15
CA PRO A 80 3.53 -29.15 30.36
C PRO A 80 4.02 -29.88 31.63
N VAL A 81 4.19 -29.12 32.71
CA VAL A 81 4.45 -29.67 34.05
C VAL A 81 3.18 -29.57 34.89
N THR A 82 2.99 -30.51 35.82
CA THR A 82 1.80 -30.58 36.69
C THR A 82 2.16 -30.69 38.16
N ASP A 83 3.42 -31.03 38.49
CA ASP A 83 3.89 -31.14 39.87
C ASP A 83 4.15 -29.74 40.44
N THR A 84 3.58 -29.46 41.61
CA THR A 84 3.73 -28.19 42.32
C THR A 84 5.16 -27.95 42.84
N THR A 85 6.02 -28.95 42.81
CA THR A 85 7.45 -28.86 43.15
C THR A 85 8.35 -28.58 41.95
N ALA A 86 7.75 -28.33 40.77
CA ALA A 86 8.50 -28.01 39.57
C ALA A 86 9.32 -26.72 39.73
N ASN A 87 10.52 -26.73 39.14
CA ASN A 87 11.42 -25.58 39.17
C ASN A 87 12.30 -25.54 37.93
N LEU A 88 12.70 -24.33 37.55
CA LEU A 88 13.65 -24.05 36.49
C LEU A 88 15.01 -23.76 37.13
N ALA A 89 16.03 -24.55 36.81
CA ALA A 89 17.32 -24.51 37.50
C ALA A 89 18.50 -24.74 36.56
N ILE A 90 19.67 -24.22 36.95
CA ILE A 90 20.95 -24.60 36.35
C ILE A 90 21.48 -25.84 37.07
N THR A 91 21.93 -26.85 36.33
CA THR A 91 22.58 -28.04 36.91
C THR A 91 24.05 -27.80 37.25
N SER A 92 24.67 -28.72 37.99
CA SER A 92 26.13 -28.69 38.25
C SER A 92 26.97 -28.65 36.97
N ASN A 93 26.43 -29.18 35.87
CA ASN A 93 27.08 -29.25 34.57
C ASN A 93 26.78 -28.01 33.71
N GLY A 94 26.14 -26.97 34.27
CA GLY A 94 25.92 -25.70 33.60
C GLY A 94 24.75 -25.65 32.61
N THR A 95 23.91 -26.70 32.56
CA THR A 95 22.74 -26.76 31.67
C THR A 95 21.49 -26.23 32.37
N LEU A 96 20.68 -25.41 31.68
CA LEU A 96 19.37 -24.97 32.16
C LEU A 96 18.32 -26.08 31.91
N ILE A 97 17.62 -26.49 32.97
CA ILE A 97 16.62 -27.55 32.95
C ILE A 97 15.34 -27.14 33.64
N LEU A 98 14.22 -27.68 33.18
CA LEU A 98 12.93 -27.66 33.87
C LEU A 98 12.69 -29.04 34.49
N PHE A 99 12.64 -29.07 35.82
CA PHE A 99 12.39 -30.27 36.60
C PHE A 99 10.91 -30.31 37.01
N ASN A 100 10.24 -31.45 36.83
CA ASN A 100 8.83 -31.68 37.18
C ASN A 100 8.72 -32.55 38.43
N GLY A 101 9.35 -32.11 39.52
CA GLY A 101 9.32 -32.81 40.80
C GLY A 101 9.74 -34.27 40.68
N LYS A 102 8.89 -35.19 41.13
CA LYS A 102 9.25 -36.62 41.13
C LYS A 102 9.35 -37.24 39.73
N HIS A 103 8.84 -36.56 38.70
CA HIS A 103 8.79 -37.05 37.34
C HIS A 103 10.06 -36.76 36.52
N GLY A 104 11.06 -36.10 37.11
CA GLY A 104 12.35 -35.87 36.46
C GLY A 104 12.40 -34.62 35.59
N VAL A 105 13.33 -34.60 34.63
CA VAL A 105 13.54 -33.46 33.72
C VAL A 105 12.58 -33.54 32.54
N VAL A 106 11.84 -32.46 32.27
CA VAL A 106 10.83 -32.38 31.20
C VAL A 106 11.26 -31.48 30.04
N TRP A 107 12.16 -30.53 30.30
CA TRP A 107 12.74 -29.67 29.27
C TRP A 107 14.18 -29.31 29.62
N SER A 108 15.04 -29.15 28.62
CA SER A 108 16.42 -28.68 28.77
C SER A 108 16.89 -27.97 27.50
N ILE A 109 17.95 -27.17 27.61
CA ILE A 109 18.58 -26.50 26.47
C ILE A 109 19.42 -27.45 25.57
N GLY A 110 19.37 -28.77 25.80
CA GLY A 110 20.01 -29.81 24.98
C GLY A 110 21.54 -29.92 25.09
N GLU A 111 22.25 -28.82 25.35
CA GLU A 111 23.71 -28.78 25.41
C GLU A 111 24.26 -28.90 26.84
N THR A 112 25.19 -29.83 27.03
CA THR A 112 26.02 -29.92 28.24
C THR A 112 27.33 -29.19 28.00
N PHE A 113 27.53 -28.09 28.72
CA PHE A 113 28.75 -27.29 28.59
C PHE A 113 29.77 -27.78 29.62
N ALA A 114 31.02 -27.97 29.20
CA ALA A 114 32.15 -28.19 30.11
C ALA A 114 32.49 -26.88 30.84
N SER A 115 31.57 -26.42 31.69
CA SER A 115 31.64 -25.16 32.43
C SER A 115 31.73 -25.46 33.93
N ASN A 116 32.60 -24.72 34.63
CA ASN A 116 32.67 -24.73 36.10
C ASN A 116 31.50 -23.96 36.76
N GLY A 117 30.49 -23.57 35.98
CA GLY A 117 29.23 -23.01 36.44
C GLY A 117 28.67 -21.98 35.46
N SER A 118 27.36 -22.04 35.24
CA SER A 118 26.63 -21.06 34.44
C SER A 118 25.57 -20.34 35.29
N ARG A 119 24.95 -19.33 34.68
CA ARG A 119 23.76 -18.66 35.20
C ARG A 119 22.83 -18.31 34.04
N ALA A 120 21.53 -18.31 34.28
CA ALA A 120 20.56 -17.81 33.32
C ALA A 120 20.01 -16.45 33.77
N GLU A 121 19.90 -15.53 32.83
CA GLU A 121 19.49 -14.15 33.05
C GLU A 121 18.49 -13.72 31.96
N LEU A 122 17.53 -12.88 32.33
CA LEU A 122 16.60 -12.27 31.37
C LEU A 122 17.12 -10.89 30.98
N SER A 123 17.48 -10.72 29.72
CA SER A 123 18.01 -9.45 29.21
C SER A 123 16.94 -8.37 29.12
N ASP A 124 17.38 -7.13 28.96
CA ASP A 124 16.51 -5.96 28.72
C ASP A 124 15.80 -5.98 27.37
N THR A 125 16.18 -6.91 26.48
CA THR A 125 15.53 -7.15 25.18
C THR A 125 14.49 -8.28 25.25
N GLY A 126 14.32 -8.91 26.42
CA GLY A 126 13.45 -10.08 26.58
C GLY A 126 14.10 -11.41 26.18
N ASN A 127 15.41 -11.41 25.91
CA ASN A 127 16.15 -12.63 25.60
C ASN A 127 16.59 -13.33 26.89
N LEU A 128 16.11 -14.55 27.12
CA LEU A 128 16.66 -15.43 28.15
C LEU A 128 17.97 -16.02 27.66
N ILE A 129 19.07 -15.69 28.36
CA ILE A 129 20.42 -16.12 28.00
C ILE A 129 21.04 -16.95 29.12
N VAL A 130 21.78 -17.99 28.73
CA VAL A 130 22.62 -18.78 29.65
C VAL A 130 24.06 -18.39 29.41
N ILE A 131 24.74 -17.93 30.46
CA ILE A 131 26.09 -17.39 30.37
C ILE A 131 27.04 -18.25 31.20
N ASP A 132 28.20 -18.55 30.64
CA ASP A 132 29.31 -19.16 31.36
C ASP A 132 29.91 -18.17 32.37
N LYS A 133 29.98 -18.54 33.65
CA LYS A 133 30.47 -17.61 34.69
C LYS A 133 31.95 -17.28 34.58
N VAL A 134 32.75 -18.14 33.96
CA VAL A 134 34.21 -17.99 33.91
C VAL A 134 34.62 -17.16 32.71
N SER A 135 34.20 -17.56 31.52
CA SER A 135 34.53 -16.92 30.24
C SER A 135 33.61 -15.75 29.89
N GLY A 136 32.43 -15.66 30.50
CA GLY A 136 31.42 -14.66 30.16
C GLY A 136 30.75 -14.88 28.80
N ARG A 137 30.99 -16.03 28.14
CA ARG A 137 30.39 -16.37 26.85
C ARG A 137 28.92 -16.75 27.00
N ILE A 138 28.10 -16.35 26.03
CA ILE A 138 26.73 -16.83 25.89
C ILE A 138 26.80 -18.28 25.39
N LEU A 139 26.22 -19.18 26.17
CA LEU A 139 26.14 -20.61 25.89
C LEU A 139 24.85 -20.96 25.15
N TRP A 140 23.76 -20.28 25.47
CA TRP A 140 22.45 -20.51 24.85
C TRP A 140 21.59 -19.24 24.94
N GLN A 141 20.67 -19.06 23.99
CA GLN A 141 19.72 -17.94 24.01
C GLN A 141 18.35 -18.31 23.44
N SER A 142 17.29 -17.78 24.05
CA SER A 142 15.90 -17.99 23.61
C SER A 142 15.60 -17.44 22.21
N PHE A 143 16.31 -16.41 21.77
CA PHE A 143 16.12 -15.80 20.45
C PHE A 143 16.49 -16.73 19.27
N ASP A 144 17.21 -17.82 19.54
CA ASP A 144 17.48 -18.85 18.53
C ASP A 144 16.38 -19.94 18.47
N HIS A 145 15.44 -19.92 19.43
CA HIS A 145 14.36 -20.91 19.60
C HIS A 145 13.01 -20.21 19.71
N LEU A 146 12.56 -19.59 18.63
CA LEU A 146 11.33 -18.81 18.61
C LEU A 146 10.07 -19.66 18.82
N GLY A 147 9.07 -19.05 19.46
CA GLY A 147 7.73 -19.60 19.58
C GLY A 147 6.82 -19.09 18.47
N ASP A 148 5.66 -18.57 18.85
CA ASP A 148 4.72 -17.87 17.98
C ASP A 148 5.05 -16.37 17.83
N THR A 149 5.96 -15.85 18.66
CA THR A 149 6.30 -14.42 18.72
C THR A 149 7.78 -14.16 18.41
N MET A 150 8.03 -13.13 17.62
CA MET A 150 9.33 -12.53 17.36
C MET A 150 9.42 -11.19 18.09
N LEU A 151 10.47 -11.01 18.90
CA LEU A 151 10.80 -9.74 19.54
C LEU A 151 11.86 -8.97 18.75
N PRO A 152 12.02 -7.65 18.98
CA PRO A 152 13.09 -6.89 18.34
C PRO A 152 14.45 -7.53 18.61
N LEU A 153 15.34 -7.49 17.62
CA LEU A 153 16.68 -8.11 17.65
C LEU A 153 16.71 -9.65 17.59
N SER A 154 15.57 -10.32 17.69
CA SER A 154 15.47 -11.72 17.24
C SER A 154 15.35 -11.76 15.72
N THR A 155 15.55 -12.95 15.11
CA THR A 155 15.67 -13.08 13.66
C THR A 155 14.86 -14.26 13.13
N LEU A 156 14.31 -14.15 11.91
CA LEU A 156 13.95 -15.34 11.13
C LEU A 156 15.14 -15.67 10.24
N VAL A 157 15.46 -16.95 10.11
CA VAL A 157 16.67 -17.41 9.42
C VAL A 157 16.32 -18.62 8.58
N TYR A 158 16.93 -18.68 7.40
CA TYR A 158 17.14 -19.94 6.72
C TYR A 158 18.59 -19.98 6.24
N ASN A 159 19.29 -21.06 6.57
CA ASN A 159 20.67 -21.27 6.18
C ASN A 159 20.73 -22.47 5.23
N LEU A 160 21.14 -22.23 3.99
CA LEU A 160 21.21 -23.28 2.97
C LEU A 160 22.40 -24.23 3.20
N ALA A 161 23.47 -23.77 3.84
CA ALA A 161 24.66 -24.56 4.09
C ALA A 161 24.49 -25.52 5.29
N THR A 162 23.87 -25.04 6.38
CA THR A 162 23.66 -25.85 7.60
C THR A 162 22.29 -26.54 7.63
N GLY A 163 21.34 -26.09 6.80
CA GLY A 163 19.94 -26.52 6.87
C GLY A 163 19.15 -25.90 8.04
N GLU A 164 19.76 -25.00 8.81
CA GLU A 164 19.10 -24.31 9.93
C GLU A 164 17.90 -23.50 9.44
N LYS A 165 16.77 -23.62 10.15
CA LYS A 165 15.57 -22.82 9.93
C LYS A 165 15.07 -22.28 11.25
N ARG A 166 14.89 -20.97 11.30
CA ARG A 166 14.32 -20.25 12.44
C ARG A 166 13.05 -19.56 11.98
N VAL A 167 11.93 -20.05 12.50
CA VAL A 167 10.57 -19.75 12.06
C VAL A 167 9.70 -19.42 13.26
N LEU A 168 8.56 -18.76 13.05
CA LEU A 168 7.52 -18.68 14.08
C LEU A 168 6.54 -19.84 13.89
N THR A 169 6.09 -20.42 14.99
CA THR A 169 5.10 -21.49 14.97
C THR A 169 3.97 -21.14 15.93
N SER A 170 2.76 -20.98 15.38
CA SER A 170 1.56 -20.61 16.13
C SER A 170 1.33 -21.52 17.33
N TRP A 171 0.62 -21.02 18.32
CA TRP A 171 -0.01 -21.89 19.31
C TRP A 171 -1.08 -22.74 18.63
N LYS A 172 -1.39 -23.89 19.24
CA LYS A 172 -2.46 -24.78 18.77
C LYS A 172 -3.84 -24.16 18.99
N SER A 173 -4.00 -23.40 20.08
CA SER A 173 -5.16 -22.57 20.35
C SER A 173 -4.79 -21.45 21.32
N TYR A 174 -5.68 -20.48 21.53
CA TYR A 174 -5.51 -19.44 22.55
C TYR A 174 -5.24 -19.95 23.98
N THR A 175 -5.59 -21.20 24.28
CA THR A 175 -5.41 -21.81 25.60
C THR A 175 -4.39 -22.95 25.61
N ASP A 176 -3.76 -23.28 24.48
CA ASP A 176 -2.80 -24.38 24.36
C ASP A 176 -1.55 -23.92 23.59
N PRO A 177 -0.42 -23.68 24.29
CA PRO A 177 0.80 -23.15 23.68
C PRO A 177 1.57 -24.19 22.86
N SER A 178 1.14 -25.45 22.82
CA SER A 178 1.76 -26.47 21.98
C SER A 178 1.80 -26.04 20.50
N PRO A 179 2.74 -26.56 19.70
CA PRO A 179 2.85 -26.23 18.28
C PRO A 179 1.52 -26.43 17.52
N GLY A 180 1.04 -25.36 16.89
CA GLY A 180 -0.15 -25.37 16.03
C GLY A 180 0.19 -25.58 14.55
N ASP A 181 -0.80 -25.32 13.69
CA ASP A 181 -0.75 -25.65 12.26
C ASP A 181 -0.03 -24.59 11.40
N PHE A 182 0.17 -23.38 11.92
CA PHE A 182 0.67 -22.25 11.15
C PHE A 182 2.13 -21.93 11.46
N VAL A 183 2.91 -21.75 10.39
CA VAL A 183 4.35 -21.44 10.47
C VAL A 183 4.67 -20.21 9.63
N VAL A 184 5.37 -19.24 10.21
CA VAL A 184 5.85 -18.06 9.49
C VAL A 184 7.33 -18.23 9.18
N GLN A 185 7.67 -18.13 7.90
CA GLN A 185 9.03 -18.33 7.41
C GLN A 185 9.34 -17.40 6.24
N ILE A 186 10.62 -17.23 5.94
CA ILE A 186 11.10 -16.54 4.73
C ILE A 186 11.63 -17.56 3.73
N SER A 187 11.50 -17.28 2.43
CA SER A 187 11.83 -18.22 1.35
C SER A 187 13.27 -18.05 0.83
N PRO A 188 13.91 -19.13 0.36
CA PRO A 188 15.21 -19.05 -0.30
C PRO A 188 15.16 -18.50 -1.73
N GLN A 189 13.97 -18.29 -2.30
CA GLN A 189 13.81 -17.65 -3.60
C GLN A 189 14.50 -16.29 -3.61
N GLU A 190 15.04 -15.88 -4.76
CA GLU A 190 15.72 -14.58 -4.92
C GLU A 190 14.88 -13.69 -5.84
N PRO A 191 14.45 -12.49 -5.39
CA PRO A 191 14.48 -12.01 -4.00
C PRO A 191 13.64 -12.85 -3.04
N SER A 192 13.89 -12.79 -1.73
CA SER A 192 13.10 -13.53 -0.73
C SER A 192 11.68 -12.99 -0.55
N GLN A 193 10.77 -13.86 -0.10
CA GLN A 193 9.42 -13.53 0.34
C GLN A 193 9.20 -14.06 1.75
N ALA A 194 8.28 -13.47 2.50
CA ALA A 194 7.73 -14.05 3.72
C ALA A 194 6.42 -14.80 3.43
N PHE A 195 6.25 -15.92 4.10
CA PHE A 195 5.09 -16.79 3.99
C PHE A 195 4.54 -17.11 5.38
N THR A 196 3.21 -17.13 5.48
CA THR A 196 2.54 -17.96 6.49
C THR A 196 2.13 -19.25 5.80
N MET A 197 2.60 -20.37 6.30
CA MET A 197 2.27 -21.71 5.83
C MET A 197 1.23 -22.33 6.75
N ARG A 198 0.34 -23.14 6.21
CA ARG A 198 -0.49 -24.09 6.95
C ARG A 198 -0.09 -25.49 6.53
N GLY A 199 0.63 -26.21 7.40
CA GLY A 199 1.33 -27.43 7.02
C GLY A 199 2.31 -27.17 5.85
N SER A 200 2.14 -27.87 4.73
CA SER A 200 2.97 -27.69 3.52
C SER A 200 2.42 -26.68 2.52
N THR A 201 1.23 -26.12 2.77
CA THR A 201 0.54 -25.21 1.83
C THR A 201 0.71 -23.74 2.23
N PRO A 202 1.02 -22.83 1.30
CA PRO A 202 1.00 -21.40 1.58
C PRO A 202 -0.41 -20.94 1.97
N TYR A 203 -0.50 -20.20 3.08
CA TYR A 203 -1.74 -19.60 3.57
C TYR A 203 -1.80 -18.09 3.26
N TRP A 204 -0.68 -17.40 3.41
CA TRP A 204 -0.50 -15.99 3.05
C TRP A 204 0.94 -15.77 2.54
N ARG A 205 1.11 -14.78 1.65
CA ARG A 205 2.40 -14.43 1.03
C ARG A 205 2.59 -12.92 1.00
N SER A 206 3.78 -12.45 1.41
CA SER A 206 4.11 -11.02 1.44
C SER A 206 4.43 -10.41 0.06
N GLY A 207 4.82 -11.22 -0.92
CA GLY A 207 5.48 -10.77 -2.14
C GLY A 207 7.00 -10.58 -1.95
N PRO A 208 7.77 -10.43 -3.05
CA PRO A 208 9.23 -10.24 -2.99
C PRO A 208 9.63 -9.01 -2.18
N TRP A 209 10.77 -9.14 -1.50
CA TRP A 209 11.42 -8.07 -0.75
C TRP A 209 12.13 -7.09 -1.68
N ALA A 210 11.70 -5.83 -1.66
CA ALA A 210 12.25 -4.73 -2.44
C ALA A 210 13.12 -3.79 -1.59
N LYS A 211 14.10 -4.36 -0.89
CA LYS A 211 15.08 -3.69 0.01
C LYS A 211 14.51 -2.98 1.25
N THR A 212 13.38 -2.31 1.15
CA THR A 212 12.75 -1.56 2.27
C THR A 212 11.34 -2.06 2.61
N ARG A 213 10.66 -2.71 1.65
CA ARG A 213 9.31 -3.26 1.81
C ARG A 213 9.11 -4.59 1.12
N PHE A 214 8.08 -5.32 1.54
CA PHE A 214 7.51 -6.41 0.75
C PHE A 214 6.51 -5.86 -0.27
N THR A 215 6.61 -6.32 -1.52
CA THR A 215 5.82 -5.76 -2.64
C THR A 215 4.32 -6.03 -2.58
N GLY A 216 3.89 -7.03 -1.81
CA GLY A 216 2.49 -7.33 -1.56
C GLY A 216 1.89 -6.65 -0.33
N ILE A 217 2.62 -5.72 0.31
CA ILE A 217 2.13 -4.94 1.45
C ILE A 217 2.29 -3.44 1.12
N PRO A 218 1.32 -2.85 0.39
CA PRO A 218 1.44 -1.48 -0.13
C PRO A 218 1.49 -0.39 0.96
N GLU A 219 1.12 -0.71 2.20
CA GLU A 219 1.15 0.18 3.35
C GLU A 219 2.53 0.29 4.00
N MET A 220 3.48 -0.60 3.68
CA MET A 220 4.84 -0.57 4.26
C MET A 220 5.58 0.71 3.87
N ASP A 221 6.40 1.20 4.81
CA ASP A 221 7.29 2.33 4.59
C ASP A 221 8.36 1.97 3.54
N GLU A 222 8.42 2.75 2.47
CA GLU A 222 9.37 2.58 1.37
C GLU A 222 10.74 3.21 1.66
N THR A 223 10.86 4.00 2.73
CA THR A 223 12.09 4.70 3.08
C THR A 223 13.08 3.78 3.81
N TYR A 224 14.35 4.20 3.84
CA TYR A 224 15.39 3.51 4.61
C TYR A 224 15.18 3.58 6.14
N THR A 225 14.15 4.28 6.63
CA THR A 225 13.76 4.25 8.05
C THR A 225 12.80 3.10 8.38
N SER A 226 12.44 2.27 7.39
CA SER A 226 11.66 1.05 7.60
C SER A 226 12.28 0.23 8.75
N PRO A 227 11.46 -0.21 9.73
CA PRO A 227 11.95 -0.97 10.87
C PRO A 227 12.27 -2.42 10.50
N PHE A 228 12.02 -2.83 9.25
CA PHE A 228 12.20 -4.19 8.77
C PHE A 228 13.43 -4.28 7.87
N SER A 229 14.20 -5.36 8.01
CA SER A 229 15.37 -5.63 7.19
C SER A 229 15.41 -7.11 6.83
N LEU A 230 15.52 -7.39 5.53
CA LEU A 230 15.79 -8.72 5.02
C LEU A 230 17.08 -8.69 4.22
N GLN A 231 18.01 -9.57 4.58
CA GLN A 231 19.31 -9.73 3.92
C GLN A 231 19.42 -11.16 3.42
N GLN A 232 19.84 -11.33 2.17
CA GLN A 232 20.26 -12.61 1.60
C GLN A 232 21.76 -12.51 1.31
N ASP A 233 22.52 -13.48 1.81
CA ASP A 233 23.96 -13.57 1.54
C ASP A 233 24.25 -14.17 0.17
N ALA A 234 25.51 -14.10 -0.25
CA ALA A 234 25.94 -14.66 -1.54
C ALA A 234 25.81 -16.19 -1.61
N ASN A 235 25.69 -16.88 -0.47
CA ASN A 235 25.45 -18.32 -0.41
C ASN A 235 23.94 -18.65 -0.48
N GLY A 236 23.10 -17.64 -0.65
CA GLY A 236 21.65 -17.74 -0.74
C GLY A 236 20.94 -17.85 0.60
N SER A 237 21.65 -17.86 1.73
CA SER A 237 21.03 -17.89 3.07
C SER A 237 20.44 -16.53 3.39
N GLY A 238 19.35 -16.49 4.15
CA GLY A 238 18.66 -15.23 4.42
C GLY A 238 18.27 -15.06 5.88
N THR A 239 18.29 -13.80 6.29
CA THR A 239 17.96 -13.36 7.64
C THR A 239 17.00 -12.19 7.57
N PHE A 240 15.88 -12.30 8.28
CA PHE A 240 14.92 -11.22 8.47
C PHE A 240 14.99 -10.74 9.92
N THR A 241 15.05 -9.43 10.09
CA THR A 241 15.10 -8.77 11.39
C THR A 241 14.12 -7.60 11.40
N PHE A 242 13.64 -7.25 12.59
CA PHE A 242 12.94 -6.00 12.78
C PHE A 242 13.42 -5.28 14.03
N LEU A 243 13.49 -3.95 13.95
CA LEU A 243 13.85 -3.08 15.05
C LEU A 243 13.04 -1.80 14.95
N HIS A 244 11.98 -1.72 15.75
CA HIS A 244 11.16 -0.52 15.81
C HIS A 244 11.54 0.34 17.02
N ARG A 245 12.25 1.45 16.78
CA ARG A 245 12.79 2.31 17.85
C ARG A 245 11.77 3.29 18.45
N ASN A 246 10.71 3.61 17.70
CA ASN A 246 9.75 4.67 18.08
C ASN A 246 8.50 4.16 18.82
N PHE A 247 8.29 2.85 18.89
CA PHE A 247 7.11 2.23 19.48
C PHE A 247 7.47 1.45 20.74
N LYS A 248 6.53 1.41 21.69
CA LYS A 248 6.67 0.63 22.91
C LYS A 248 6.19 -0.80 22.67
N LEU A 249 6.99 -1.75 23.14
CA LEU A 249 6.68 -3.19 23.15
C LEU A 249 6.29 -3.78 21.78
N PRO A 250 6.98 -3.47 20.67
CA PRO A 250 6.65 -4.04 19.37
C PRO A 250 6.98 -5.54 19.36
N SER A 251 6.09 -6.35 18.79
CA SER A 251 6.27 -7.78 18.58
C SER A 251 5.63 -8.20 17.27
N ILE A 252 6.10 -9.29 16.66
CA ILE A 252 5.44 -9.92 15.51
C ILE A 252 4.94 -11.28 15.98
N THR A 253 3.63 -11.53 15.95
CA THR A 253 3.02 -12.73 16.53
C THR A 253 2.13 -13.43 15.50
N ILE A 254 2.20 -14.76 15.42
CA ILE A 254 1.28 -15.58 14.62
C ILE A 254 0.22 -16.25 15.51
N THR A 255 -1.06 -15.94 15.29
CA THR A 255 -2.15 -16.53 16.10
C THR A 255 -2.49 -17.97 15.68
N SER A 256 -3.27 -18.67 16.51
CA SER A 256 -3.76 -20.04 16.22
C SER A 256 -4.64 -20.13 14.96
N GLU A 257 -5.19 -19.01 14.49
CA GLU A 257 -6.01 -18.91 13.28
C GLU A 257 -5.18 -18.58 12.02
N GLY A 258 -3.87 -18.40 12.18
CA GLY A 258 -2.96 -18.08 11.08
C GLY A 258 -2.87 -16.60 10.74
N SER A 259 -3.31 -15.71 11.64
CA SER A 259 -3.17 -14.27 11.46
C SER A 259 -1.82 -13.78 12.01
N LEU A 260 -0.96 -13.28 11.13
CA LEU A 260 0.29 -12.60 11.48
C LEU A 260 -0.04 -11.17 11.92
N LYS A 261 0.33 -10.79 13.14
CA LYS A 261 -0.02 -9.51 13.75
C LYS A 261 1.21 -8.77 14.24
N ILE A 262 1.20 -7.45 14.11
CA ILE A 262 2.18 -6.55 14.72
C ILE A 262 1.43 -5.57 15.63
N PRO A 263 1.18 -5.94 16.89
CA PRO A 263 0.56 -5.04 17.86
C PRO A 263 1.58 -4.03 18.41
N LEU A 264 1.11 -2.81 18.67
CA LEU A 264 1.86 -1.71 19.26
C LEU A 264 1.16 -1.23 20.53
N TYR A 265 1.91 -1.07 21.61
CA TYR A 265 1.36 -0.58 22.86
C TYR A 265 1.49 0.94 22.93
N ASN A 266 0.37 1.68 23.03
CA ASN A 266 0.41 3.14 23.13
C ASN A 266 0.59 3.65 24.57
N GLY A 267 0.57 2.76 25.56
CA GLY A 267 0.66 3.08 26.99
C GLY A 267 -0.62 2.74 27.76
N THR A 268 -1.76 2.71 27.07
CA THR A 268 -3.08 2.37 27.63
C THR A 268 -3.72 1.18 26.95
N ASP A 269 -3.57 1.05 25.62
CA ASP A 269 -4.21 0.03 24.82
C ASP A 269 -3.28 -0.47 23.70
N TRP A 270 -3.68 -1.57 23.07
CA TRP A 270 -3.00 -2.17 21.93
C TRP A 270 -3.62 -1.68 20.63
N GLU A 271 -2.79 -1.07 19.78
CA GLU A 271 -3.14 -0.71 18.41
C GLU A 271 -2.49 -1.71 17.44
N LEU A 272 -3.20 -2.05 16.37
CA LEU A 272 -2.69 -3.00 15.39
C LEU A 272 -2.02 -2.24 14.24
N TYR A 273 -0.69 -2.39 14.13
CA TYR A 273 0.07 -1.79 13.03
C TYR A 273 -0.11 -2.57 11.73
N PHE A 274 -0.14 -3.89 11.83
CA PHE A 274 -0.27 -4.78 10.69
C PHE A 274 -0.98 -6.07 11.08
N GLU A 275 -1.82 -6.57 10.19
CA GLU A 275 -2.43 -7.89 10.25
C GLU A 275 -2.49 -8.49 8.85
N ALA A 276 -2.21 -9.79 8.73
CA ALA A 276 -2.47 -10.53 7.51
C ALA A 276 -2.69 -12.03 7.79
N PRO A 277 -3.59 -12.70 7.05
CA PRO A 277 -4.52 -12.14 6.06
C PRO A 277 -5.70 -11.38 6.73
N VAL A 278 -6.17 -10.29 6.11
CA VAL A 278 -7.36 -9.52 6.57
C VAL A 278 -8.50 -9.64 5.57
N ASN A 279 -8.17 -9.61 4.28
CA ASN A 279 -9.13 -9.61 3.19
C ASN A 279 -9.13 -10.94 2.45
N PHE A 280 -10.23 -11.20 1.74
CA PHE A 280 -10.34 -12.38 0.88
C PHE A 280 -9.15 -12.55 -0.10
N CYS A 281 -8.64 -11.45 -0.66
CA CYS A 281 -7.51 -11.49 -1.60
C CYS A 281 -6.14 -11.73 -0.94
N ASP A 282 -6.03 -11.66 0.38
CA ASP A 282 -4.77 -11.90 1.08
C ASP A 282 -4.48 -13.40 1.19
N HIS A 283 -5.52 -14.22 1.21
CA HIS A 283 -5.37 -15.68 1.20
C HIS A 283 -4.72 -16.14 -0.10
N TYR A 284 -3.72 -17.00 0.05
CA TYR A 284 -2.92 -17.44 -1.08
C TYR A 284 -3.76 -18.15 -2.15
N GLY A 285 -3.64 -17.71 -3.39
CA GLY A 285 -4.12 -18.46 -4.56
C GLY A 285 -5.64 -18.53 -4.73
N VAL A 286 -6.42 -17.65 -4.09
CA VAL A 286 -7.91 -17.67 -4.15
C VAL A 286 -8.51 -17.61 -5.56
N CYS A 287 -7.80 -17.00 -6.52
CA CYS A 287 -8.27 -16.85 -7.90
C CYS A 287 -7.70 -17.89 -8.88
N GLY A 288 -6.90 -18.84 -8.40
CA GLY A 288 -6.24 -19.84 -9.22
C GLY A 288 -5.23 -19.29 -10.24
N PRO A 289 -4.71 -20.16 -11.13
CA PRO A 289 -3.72 -19.79 -12.15
C PRO A 289 -4.23 -18.71 -13.11
N PHE A 290 -3.40 -17.71 -13.41
CA PHE A 290 -3.72 -16.56 -14.27
C PHE A 290 -4.98 -15.78 -13.85
N GLY A 291 -5.45 -16.00 -12.62
CA GLY A 291 -6.48 -15.20 -11.97
C GLY A 291 -5.87 -14.00 -11.25
N LEU A 292 -6.58 -12.89 -11.28
CA LEU A 292 -6.26 -11.64 -10.60
C LEU A 292 -7.33 -11.35 -9.55
N CYS A 293 -6.95 -11.34 -8.28
CA CYS A 293 -7.85 -10.95 -7.20
C CYS A 293 -7.94 -9.43 -7.11
N VAL A 294 -9.10 -8.85 -7.37
CA VAL A 294 -9.29 -7.40 -7.32
C VAL A 294 -9.82 -7.03 -5.94
N MET A 295 -9.07 -6.21 -5.20
CA MET A 295 -9.48 -5.63 -3.92
C MET A 295 -10.53 -4.54 -4.13
N SER A 296 -11.75 -4.98 -4.46
CA SER A 296 -12.96 -4.15 -4.50
C SER A 296 -13.89 -4.50 -3.34
N VAL A 297 -15.00 -3.77 -3.19
CA VAL A 297 -16.06 -4.11 -2.23
C VAL A 297 -17.30 -4.57 -3.02
N PRO A 298 -17.64 -5.87 -3.05
CA PRO A 298 -16.89 -7.01 -2.51
C PRO A 298 -15.66 -7.40 -3.36
N PRO A 299 -14.68 -8.14 -2.80
CA PRO A 299 -13.54 -8.65 -3.55
C PRO A 299 -13.98 -9.64 -4.63
N LYS A 300 -13.28 -9.70 -5.76
CA LYS A 300 -13.62 -10.62 -6.85
C LYS A 300 -12.42 -11.05 -7.67
N CYS A 301 -12.48 -12.28 -8.18
CA CYS A 301 -11.54 -12.78 -9.15
C CYS A 301 -11.91 -12.33 -10.57
N LYS A 302 -10.90 -11.93 -11.34
CA LYS A 302 -10.98 -11.70 -12.79
C LYS A 302 -9.84 -12.42 -13.48
N CYS A 303 -10.04 -12.82 -14.73
CA CYS A 303 -8.91 -13.23 -15.57
C CYS A 303 -8.14 -12.00 -16.05
N PHE A 304 -6.83 -12.14 -16.23
CA PHE A 304 -6.05 -11.16 -16.97
C PHE A 304 -6.61 -10.96 -18.38
N LYS A 305 -6.41 -9.77 -18.96
CA LYS A 305 -6.80 -9.48 -20.34
C LYS A 305 -6.18 -10.51 -21.29
N GLY A 306 -6.97 -11.05 -22.21
CA GLY A 306 -6.55 -12.12 -23.13
C GLY A 306 -6.69 -13.53 -22.54
N PHE A 307 -7.20 -13.67 -21.32
CA PHE A 307 -7.51 -14.94 -20.67
C PHE A 307 -9.01 -15.08 -20.43
N ILE A 308 -9.48 -16.31 -20.28
CA ILE A 308 -10.87 -16.68 -19.98
C ILE A 308 -10.91 -17.75 -18.87
N PRO A 309 -12.00 -17.85 -18.09
CA PRO A 309 -12.10 -18.89 -17.07
C PRO A 309 -11.94 -20.28 -17.66
N LYS A 310 -11.16 -21.15 -16.99
CA LYS A 310 -10.99 -22.54 -17.41
C LYS A 310 -12.33 -23.30 -17.38
N TYR A 311 -13.11 -23.07 -16.32
CA TYR A 311 -14.44 -23.64 -16.13
C TYR A 311 -15.46 -22.52 -15.90
N ASN A 312 -16.16 -22.12 -16.97
CA ASN A 312 -17.07 -20.96 -16.94
C ASN A 312 -18.23 -21.12 -15.93
N GLU A 313 -18.77 -22.33 -15.79
CA GLU A 313 -19.89 -22.60 -14.88
C GLU A 313 -19.48 -22.53 -13.40
N GLU A 314 -18.28 -23.03 -13.05
CA GLU A 314 -17.72 -22.90 -11.70
C GLU A 314 -17.41 -21.44 -11.36
N TRP A 315 -16.82 -20.71 -12.32
CA TRP A 315 -16.46 -19.31 -12.16
C TRP A 315 -17.67 -18.42 -11.86
N LYS A 316 -18.80 -18.65 -12.55
CA LYS A 316 -20.08 -17.95 -12.30
C LYS A 316 -20.67 -18.26 -10.93
N ARG A 317 -20.40 -19.45 -10.39
CA ARG A 317 -20.85 -19.88 -9.05
C ARG A 317 -19.95 -19.40 -7.92
N GLY A 318 -18.86 -18.69 -8.23
CA GLY A 318 -17.90 -18.18 -7.25
C GLY A 318 -16.78 -19.17 -6.89
N ASN A 319 -16.64 -20.27 -7.61
CA ASN A 319 -15.48 -21.15 -7.50
C ASN A 319 -14.43 -20.74 -8.55
N TRP A 320 -13.35 -20.12 -8.09
CA TRP A 320 -12.28 -19.60 -8.95
C TRP A 320 -10.99 -20.44 -8.90
N THR A 321 -11.00 -21.56 -8.18
CA THR A 321 -9.82 -22.42 -7.98
C THR A 321 -9.21 -22.94 -9.28
N GLY A 322 -10.04 -23.20 -10.30
CA GLY A 322 -9.60 -23.63 -11.63
C GLY A 322 -8.88 -22.56 -12.45
N GLY A 323 -8.90 -21.29 -12.01
CA GLY A 323 -8.21 -20.19 -12.66
C GLY A 323 -8.68 -19.88 -14.08
N CYS A 324 -7.75 -19.36 -14.87
CA CYS A 324 -7.96 -18.87 -16.22
C CYS A 324 -6.96 -19.51 -17.20
N VAL A 325 -7.37 -19.61 -18.45
CA VAL A 325 -6.54 -20.08 -19.56
C VAL A 325 -6.43 -19.00 -20.63
N ARG A 326 -5.33 -19.02 -21.39
CA ARG A 326 -5.14 -18.10 -22.53
C ARG A 326 -6.24 -18.32 -23.55
N ARG A 327 -6.79 -17.24 -24.09
CA ARG A 327 -7.79 -17.28 -25.17
C ARG A 327 -7.14 -17.59 -26.52
N THR A 328 -5.99 -16.96 -26.76
CA THR A 328 -5.24 -17.08 -28.01
C THR A 328 -3.81 -17.51 -27.68
N GLU A 329 -3.31 -18.50 -28.41
CA GLU A 329 -1.95 -19.00 -28.27
C GLU A 329 -0.90 -17.96 -28.67
N LEU A 330 0.27 -18.05 -28.04
CA LEU A 330 1.42 -17.20 -28.36
C LEU A 330 2.12 -17.74 -29.60
N LEU A 331 2.58 -16.85 -30.48
CA LEU A 331 3.23 -17.25 -31.73
C LEU A 331 4.76 -17.33 -31.59
N CYS A 332 5.33 -16.68 -30.57
CA CYS A 332 6.76 -16.50 -30.34
C CYS A 332 7.63 -16.56 -31.60
N GLN A 333 7.61 -15.50 -32.41
CA GLN A 333 8.41 -15.42 -33.62
C GLN A 333 9.61 -14.49 -33.41
N GLY A 334 10.76 -15.06 -33.10
CA GLY A 334 12.00 -14.33 -32.84
C GLY A 334 12.59 -13.57 -34.05
N ASN A 335 12.08 -13.79 -35.27
CA ASN A 335 12.65 -13.19 -36.51
C ASN A 335 11.62 -12.93 -37.63
N SER A 336 10.30 -12.95 -37.36
CA SER A 336 9.28 -12.73 -38.39
C SER A 336 8.81 -11.29 -38.39
N THR A 337 8.51 -10.77 -39.59
CA THR A 337 8.06 -9.40 -39.85
C THR A 337 7.13 -8.85 -38.77
N SER A 338 7.39 -7.61 -38.38
CA SER A 338 6.82 -6.84 -37.25
C SER A 338 5.29 -6.82 -37.08
N LYS A 339 4.50 -7.49 -37.93
CA LYS A 339 3.04 -7.47 -37.93
C LYS A 339 2.40 -8.50 -36.98
N ASP A 340 3.05 -9.62 -36.66
CA ASP A 340 2.46 -10.73 -35.88
C ASP A 340 3.15 -11.03 -34.54
N ALA A 341 4.20 -10.27 -34.18
CA ALA A 341 4.93 -10.46 -32.94
C ALA A 341 4.05 -10.29 -31.69
N ASP A 342 4.24 -11.18 -30.70
CA ASP A 342 3.64 -11.09 -29.38
C ASP A 342 3.92 -9.73 -28.74
N VAL A 343 3.02 -9.32 -27.86
CA VAL A 343 2.98 -7.98 -27.28
C VAL A 343 2.72 -8.08 -25.78
N PHE A 344 3.04 -7.03 -25.04
CA PHE A 344 2.84 -7.01 -23.60
C PHE A 344 1.73 -6.05 -23.21
N HIS A 345 0.90 -6.48 -22.26
CA HIS A 345 -0.10 -5.63 -21.64
C HIS A 345 0.23 -5.42 -20.16
N THR A 346 0.44 -4.16 -19.80
CA THR A 346 0.82 -3.77 -18.45
C THR A 346 -0.40 -3.56 -17.56
N PHE A 347 -0.36 -4.17 -16.37
CA PHE A 347 -1.27 -3.95 -15.26
C PHE A 347 -0.55 -3.13 -14.21
N ALA A 348 -1.28 -2.18 -13.61
CA ALA A 348 -0.78 -1.37 -12.51
C ALA A 348 -1.43 -1.80 -11.19
N ASN A 349 -0.74 -1.43 -10.10
CA ASN A 349 -1.16 -1.64 -8.73
C ASN A 349 -1.28 -3.12 -8.39
N VAL A 350 -0.32 -3.93 -8.82
CA VAL A 350 -0.39 -5.39 -8.68
C VAL A 350 0.63 -5.88 -7.65
N LYS A 351 0.20 -6.76 -6.74
CA LYS A 351 1.07 -7.68 -6.02
C LYS A 351 1.66 -8.65 -7.04
N PRO A 352 2.99 -8.66 -7.26
CA PRO A 352 3.61 -9.53 -8.24
C PRO A 352 3.25 -11.00 -7.99
N PRO A 353 2.90 -11.79 -9.03
CA PRO A 353 2.60 -13.21 -8.87
C PRO A 353 3.77 -13.97 -8.24
N ASP A 354 3.45 -15.10 -7.63
CA ASP A 354 4.46 -16.02 -7.12
C ASP A 354 5.28 -16.67 -8.25
N PHE A 355 6.34 -17.40 -7.89
CA PHE A 355 7.17 -18.16 -8.83
C PHE A 355 7.87 -17.33 -9.92
N TYR A 356 8.34 -16.14 -9.58
CA TYR A 356 9.23 -15.37 -10.44
C TYR A 356 10.65 -15.96 -10.48
N GLU A 357 11.35 -15.62 -11.56
CA GLU A 357 12.79 -15.77 -11.71
C GLU A 357 13.44 -14.39 -11.78
N PHE A 358 14.48 -14.18 -10.97
CA PHE A 358 15.26 -12.94 -10.99
C PHE A 358 16.24 -12.93 -12.17
N ALA A 359 16.16 -11.88 -12.99
CA ALA A 359 16.97 -11.71 -14.18
C ALA A 359 18.09 -10.72 -13.93
N ALA A 360 19.16 -11.17 -13.26
CA ALA A 360 20.27 -10.32 -12.84
C ALA A 360 20.98 -9.57 -14.00
N SER A 361 20.93 -10.11 -15.22
CA SER A 361 21.54 -9.50 -16.40
C SER A 361 20.74 -8.35 -17.02
N SER A 362 19.49 -8.13 -16.59
CA SER A 362 18.62 -7.07 -17.10
C SER A 362 18.61 -5.89 -16.13
N GLU A 363 19.48 -4.91 -16.39
CA GLU A 363 19.69 -3.75 -15.50
C GLU A 363 18.59 -2.70 -15.64
N THR A 364 17.95 -2.59 -16.80
CA THR A 364 16.89 -1.61 -17.05
C THR A 364 15.53 -2.26 -17.32
N ALA A 365 14.47 -1.47 -17.22
CA ALA A 365 13.12 -1.90 -17.59
C ALA A 365 13.03 -2.29 -19.07
N GLU A 366 13.80 -1.64 -19.95
CA GLU A 366 13.87 -1.97 -21.37
C GLU A 366 14.60 -3.29 -21.60
N ASP A 367 15.73 -3.53 -20.91
CA ASP A 367 16.44 -4.81 -20.99
C ASP A 367 15.56 -5.97 -20.50
N CYS A 368 14.77 -5.73 -19.46
CA CYS A 368 13.80 -6.70 -18.93
C CYS A 368 12.72 -7.03 -19.97
N TYR A 369 12.20 -6.01 -20.65
CA TYR A 369 11.24 -6.17 -21.75
C TYR A 369 11.85 -6.97 -22.91
N GLN A 370 13.02 -6.58 -23.40
CA GLN A 370 13.68 -7.25 -24.52
C GLN A 370 14.05 -8.69 -24.18
N SER A 371 14.56 -8.94 -22.97
CA SER A 371 14.89 -10.28 -22.49
C SER A 371 13.67 -11.19 -22.46
N CYS A 372 12.53 -10.70 -21.96
CA CYS A 372 11.29 -11.48 -21.96
C CYS A 372 10.71 -11.65 -23.39
N LEU A 373 10.81 -10.63 -24.25
CA LEU A 373 10.34 -10.70 -25.63
C LEU A 373 11.08 -11.79 -26.42
N HIS A 374 12.41 -11.84 -26.30
CA HIS A 374 13.27 -12.82 -26.97
C HIS A 374 13.22 -14.23 -26.33
N ASN A 375 12.74 -14.35 -25.09
CA ASN A 375 12.56 -15.63 -24.43
C ASN A 375 11.13 -16.17 -24.63
N CYS A 376 10.96 -17.18 -25.48
CA CYS A 376 9.63 -17.75 -25.77
C CYS A 376 8.91 -18.35 -24.56
N SER A 377 9.65 -18.78 -23.54
CA SER A 377 9.04 -19.32 -22.31
C SER A 377 8.56 -18.20 -21.38
N CYS A 378 8.96 -16.94 -21.60
CA CYS A 378 8.56 -15.84 -20.75
C CYS A 378 7.08 -15.47 -20.98
N LEU A 379 6.28 -15.56 -19.92
CA LEU A 379 4.84 -15.29 -19.91
C LEU A 379 4.51 -13.88 -19.40
N ALA A 380 5.34 -13.34 -18.51
CA ALA A 380 5.22 -12.00 -17.97
C ALA A 380 6.57 -11.50 -17.44
N PHE A 381 6.71 -10.18 -17.28
CA PHE A 381 7.84 -9.57 -16.59
C PHE A 381 7.41 -8.35 -15.79
N ALA A 382 8.24 -7.94 -14.84
CA ALA A 382 8.10 -6.72 -14.06
C ALA A 382 9.50 -6.18 -13.74
N TYR A 383 9.68 -4.86 -13.88
CA TYR A 383 10.88 -4.20 -13.37
C TYR A 383 10.48 -3.44 -12.10
N ILE A 384 10.98 -3.88 -10.95
CA ILE A 384 10.61 -3.35 -9.64
C ILE A 384 11.80 -2.60 -9.05
N HIS A 385 11.60 -1.33 -8.70
CA HIS A 385 12.64 -0.54 -8.04
C HIS A 385 13.03 -1.18 -6.70
N GLY A 386 14.34 -1.32 -6.47
CA GLY A 386 14.89 -2.03 -5.31
C GLY A 386 15.15 -3.52 -5.55
N ILE A 387 14.53 -4.12 -6.57
CA ILE A 387 14.77 -5.52 -6.98
C ILE A 387 15.54 -5.57 -8.30
N GLY A 388 14.96 -5.00 -9.36
CA GLY A 388 15.39 -5.20 -10.75
C GLY A 388 14.33 -5.98 -11.55
N CYS A 389 14.79 -6.73 -12.56
CA CYS A 389 13.93 -7.48 -13.46
C CYS A 389 13.48 -8.83 -12.87
N LEU A 390 12.17 -9.05 -12.81
CA LEU A 390 11.54 -10.33 -12.52
C LEU A 390 10.81 -10.83 -13.76
N MET A 391 10.97 -12.12 -14.08
CA MET A 391 10.28 -12.79 -15.18
C MET A 391 9.53 -14.02 -14.70
N TRP A 392 8.43 -14.37 -15.36
CA TRP A 392 7.66 -15.57 -15.08
C TRP A 392 7.66 -16.49 -16.28
N LYS A 393 8.07 -17.75 -16.08
CA LYS A 393 8.03 -18.81 -17.10
C LYS A 393 6.95 -19.86 -16.87
N GLN A 394 6.29 -19.79 -15.72
CA GLN A 394 5.21 -20.68 -15.32
C GLN A 394 3.92 -19.91 -15.02
N GLU A 395 2.86 -20.64 -14.69
CA GLU A 395 1.56 -20.05 -14.43
C GLU A 395 1.61 -18.97 -13.35
N LEU A 396 0.95 -17.83 -13.62
CA LEU A 396 0.93 -16.71 -12.68
C LEU A 396 -0.01 -17.04 -11.53
N MET A 397 0.53 -17.17 -10.32
CA MET A 397 -0.23 -17.52 -9.12
C MET A 397 -0.26 -16.37 -8.12
N ASP A 398 -1.35 -16.28 -7.35
CA ASP A 398 -1.47 -15.36 -6.22
C ASP A 398 -1.27 -13.87 -6.58
N ALA A 399 -1.80 -13.44 -7.72
CA ALA A 399 -1.78 -12.05 -8.14
C ALA A 399 -2.96 -11.27 -7.54
N VAL A 400 -2.68 -10.11 -6.96
CA VAL A 400 -3.68 -9.22 -6.35
C VAL A 400 -3.59 -7.84 -6.98
N GLN A 401 -4.73 -7.24 -7.31
CA GLN A 401 -4.82 -5.85 -7.75
C GLN A 401 -5.33 -4.97 -6.61
N PHE A 402 -4.45 -4.09 -6.14
CA PHE A 402 -4.73 -3.07 -5.14
C PHE A 402 -5.49 -1.89 -5.74
N SER A 403 -6.15 -1.11 -4.88
CA SER A 403 -6.82 0.14 -5.28
C SER A 403 -5.81 1.23 -5.67
N ALA A 404 -4.71 1.31 -4.93
CA ALA A 404 -3.58 2.20 -5.15
C ALA A 404 -2.29 1.52 -4.66
N ARG A 405 -1.13 2.02 -5.13
CA ARG A 405 0.20 1.44 -4.86
C ARG A 405 0.33 -0.01 -5.36
N GLY A 406 1.52 -0.58 -5.24
CA GLY A 406 1.89 -1.87 -5.85
C GLY A 406 2.63 -1.69 -7.17
N GLU A 407 2.88 -2.80 -7.85
CA GLU A 407 3.84 -2.85 -8.96
C GLU A 407 3.19 -2.81 -10.34
N LEU A 408 4.01 -2.50 -11.34
CA LEU A 408 3.68 -2.67 -12.75
C LEU A 408 4.10 -4.07 -13.20
N ILE A 409 3.16 -4.85 -13.73
CA ILE A 409 3.43 -6.16 -14.34
C ILE A 409 2.95 -6.19 -15.78
N SER A 410 3.82 -6.66 -16.68
CA SER A 410 3.57 -6.76 -18.10
C SER A 410 3.37 -8.21 -18.50
N ILE A 411 2.17 -8.55 -18.96
CA ILE A 411 1.79 -9.92 -19.35
C ILE A 411 1.86 -10.07 -20.86
N ARG A 412 2.54 -11.11 -21.34
CA ARG A 412 2.68 -11.44 -22.76
C ARG A 412 1.35 -11.92 -23.32
N LEU A 413 0.91 -11.35 -24.44
CA LEU A 413 -0.32 -11.66 -25.15
C LEU A 413 -0.05 -11.79 -26.65
N ALA A 414 -0.90 -12.56 -27.34
CA ALA A 414 -0.93 -12.53 -28.80
C ALA A 414 -1.36 -11.14 -29.27
N ARG A 415 -0.79 -10.66 -30.38
CA ARG A 415 -1.08 -9.31 -30.90
C ARG A 415 -2.55 -9.07 -31.25
N SER A 416 -3.26 -10.12 -31.66
CA SER A 416 -4.70 -10.08 -31.90
C SER A 416 -5.51 -9.60 -30.68
N GLU A 417 -5.02 -9.82 -29.46
CA GLU A 417 -5.67 -9.41 -28.21
C GLU A 417 -5.52 -7.90 -27.89
N MET A 418 -4.56 -7.21 -28.52
CA MET A 418 -4.45 -5.74 -28.41
C MET A 418 -5.50 -5.01 -29.24
N GLY A 419 -6.12 -5.69 -30.20
CA GLY A 419 -7.19 -5.17 -31.04
C GLY A 419 -8.47 -4.90 -30.24
N GLY A 420 -8.54 -3.74 -29.59
CA GLY A 420 -9.78 -3.18 -29.09
C GLY A 420 -10.80 -3.13 -30.23
N ASN A 421 -11.83 -3.96 -30.11
CA ASN A 421 -12.99 -4.12 -30.99
C ASN A 421 -13.07 -3.06 -32.10
N LYS A 422 -12.56 -3.37 -33.30
CA LYS A 422 -12.59 -2.48 -34.49
C LYS A 422 -13.95 -1.83 -34.68
N ARG A 423 -15.02 -2.54 -34.28
CA ARG A 423 -16.41 -2.09 -34.24
C ARG A 423 -16.62 -0.77 -33.48
N LYS A 424 -15.98 -0.53 -32.34
CA LYS A 424 -16.14 0.74 -31.58
C LYS A 424 -15.49 1.93 -32.29
N LYS A 425 -14.28 1.75 -32.86
CA LYS A 425 -13.63 2.80 -33.66
C LYS A 425 -14.40 3.11 -34.94
N THR A 426 -14.93 2.09 -35.61
CA THR A 426 -15.78 2.28 -36.80
C THR A 426 -17.09 2.99 -36.44
N ILE A 427 -17.72 2.66 -35.30
CA ILE A 427 -18.93 3.35 -34.83
C ILE A 427 -18.64 4.83 -34.52
N THR A 428 -17.59 5.14 -33.78
CA THR A 428 -17.24 6.55 -33.48
C THR A 428 -16.86 7.32 -34.74
N ALA A 429 -16.10 6.73 -35.67
CA ALA A 429 -15.78 7.36 -36.95
C ALA A 429 -17.03 7.58 -37.81
N SER A 430 -17.97 6.63 -37.82
CA SER A 430 -19.24 6.78 -38.54
C SER A 430 -20.13 7.87 -37.96
N ILE A 431 -20.19 8.02 -36.63
CA ILE A 431 -20.94 9.08 -35.95
C ILE A 431 -20.33 10.45 -36.27
N VAL A 432 -19.01 10.59 -36.20
CA VAL A 432 -18.32 11.85 -36.53
C VAL A 432 -18.53 12.22 -38.00
N SER A 433 -18.46 11.25 -38.92
CA SER A 433 -18.73 11.46 -40.33
C SER A 433 -20.18 11.90 -40.59
N LEU A 434 -21.15 11.24 -39.95
CA LEU A 434 -22.57 11.59 -40.10
C LEU A 434 -22.84 13.02 -39.59
N SER A 435 -22.27 13.38 -38.44
CA SER A 435 -22.39 14.74 -37.88
C SER A 435 -21.78 15.80 -38.79
N LEU A 436 -20.59 15.54 -39.37
CA LEU A 436 -19.96 16.44 -40.35
C LEU A 436 -20.81 16.60 -41.61
N PHE A 437 -21.40 15.53 -42.12
CA PHE A 437 -22.31 15.58 -43.27
C PHE A 437 -23.57 16.40 -42.98
N VAL A 438 -24.16 16.27 -41.79
CA VAL A 438 -25.33 17.07 -41.38
C VAL A 438 -24.94 18.55 -41.25
N ILE A 439 -23.78 18.85 -40.67
CA ILE A 439 -23.30 20.23 -40.53
C ILE A 439 -23.04 20.86 -41.90
N LEU A 440 -22.33 20.17 -42.80
CA LEU A 440 -22.05 20.66 -44.16
C LEU A 440 -23.34 20.77 -45.00
N GLY A 441 -24.27 19.83 -44.85
CA GLY A 441 -25.58 19.89 -45.48
C GLY A 441 -26.40 21.08 -44.98
N SER A 442 -26.40 21.33 -43.67
CA SER A 442 -27.09 22.49 -43.09
C SER A 442 -26.44 23.82 -43.50
N ALA A 443 -25.10 23.89 -43.54
CA ALA A 443 -24.37 25.06 -44.02
C ALA A 443 -24.63 25.31 -45.52
N GLY A 444 -24.65 24.26 -46.34
CA GLY A 444 -24.99 24.33 -47.75
C GLY A 444 -26.44 24.77 -47.98
N PHE A 445 -27.39 24.27 -47.18
CA PHE A 445 -28.79 24.69 -47.22
C PHE A 445 -28.97 26.15 -46.77
N CYS A 446 -28.26 26.57 -45.72
CA CYS A 446 -28.22 27.97 -45.28
C CYS A 446 -27.59 28.88 -46.34
N PHE A 447 -26.50 28.45 -46.98
CA PHE A 447 -25.86 29.19 -48.07
C PHE A 447 -26.74 29.25 -49.32
N TRP A 448 -27.47 28.18 -49.63
CA TRP A 448 -28.45 28.17 -50.71
C TRP A 448 -29.62 29.12 -50.41
N ARG A 449 -30.19 29.08 -49.20
CA ARG A 449 -31.20 30.06 -48.78
C ARG A 449 -30.66 31.49 -48.78
N TYR A 450 -29.40 31.70 -48.40
CA TYR A 450 -28.73 32.99 -48.48
C TYR A 450 -28.62 33.48 -49.94
N ARG A 451 -28.23 32.61 -50.87
CA ARG A 451 -28.16 32.90 -52.32
C ARG A 451 -29.52 33.12 -52.96
N VAL A 452 -30.55 32.38 -52.56
CA VAL A 452 -31.94 32.57 -53.02
C VAL A 452 -32.50 33.91 -52.51
N LYS A 453 -32.14 34.32 -51.29
CA LYS A 453 -32.51 35.63 -50.75
C LYS A 453 -31.71 36.80 -51.37
N HIS A 454 -30.52 36.53 -51.93
CA HIS A 454 -29.67 37.54 -52.59
C HIS A 454 -29.83 37.64 -54.12
N ASN A 455 -30.63 36.76 -54.73
CA ASN A 455 -30.97 36.85 -56.16
C ASN A 455 -32.33 37.51 -56.43
N VAL A 456 -32.97 38.06 -55.39
CA VAL A 456 -34.07 39.02 -55.52
C VAL A 456 -33.56 40.37 -55.02
N SER A 457 -33.47 41.33 -55.94
CA SER A 457 -33.24 42.76 -55.74
C SER A 457 -31.83 43.21 -55.32
N LYS A 458 -31.00 43.51 -56.34
CA LYS A 458 -30.26 44.78 -56.35
C LYS A 458 -31.30 45.91 -56.36
N ASP A 459 -31.03 47.00 -55.63
CA ASP A 459 -31.93 48.10 -55.25
C ASP A 459 -32.89 47.77 -54.09
N ALA A 460 -32.47 48.12 -52.86
CA ALA A 460 -33.33 48.40 -51.68
C ALA A 460 -32.56 48.50 -50.33
N SER A 461 -31.24 48.74 -50.30
CA SER A 461 -30.49 48.75 -49.02
C SER A 461 -30.47 50.09 -48.28
N GLN A 462 -31.13 51.14 -48.80
CA GLN A 462 -31.07 52.48 -48.19
C GLN A 462 -32.32 52.90 -47.40
N ASP A 463 -33.43 52.14 -47.46
CA ASP A 463 -34.72 52.58 -46.89
C ASP A 463 -35.33 51.70 -45.80
N ALA A 464 -34.71 50.58 -45.41
CA ALA A 464 -35.33 49.62 -44.49
C ALA A 464 -35.49 50.11 -43.03
N TRP A 465 -34.74 51.13 -42.60
CA TRP A 465 -34.88 51.73 -41.26
C TRP A 465 -35.78 52.96 -41.22
N ARG A 466 -36.17 53.47 -42.39
CA ARG A 466 -36.96 54.70 -42.54
C ARG A 466 -38.47 54.43 -42.51
N ASN A 467 -38.87 53.17 -42.72
CA ASN A 467 -40.25 52.77 -42.92
C ASN A 467 -40.96 52.23 -41.66
N ASP A 468 -40.26 52.08 -40.54
CA ASP A 468 -40.82 51.60 -39.26
C ASP A 468 -41.12 52.75 -38.27
N LEU A 469 -41.05 54.01 -38.74
CA LEU A 469 -41.27 55.21 -37.93
C LEU A 469 -42.25 56.14 -38.64
N THR A 470 -43.38 56.43 -38.00
CA THR A 470 -44.39 57.34 -38.53
C THR A 470 -43.84 58.77 -38.64
N PRO A 471 -44.07 59.50 -39.77
CA PRO A 471 -43.47 60.81 -40.02
C PRO A 471 -43.82 61.94 -39.03
N GLN A 472 -44.71 61.70 -38.06
CA GLN A 472 -45.17 62.73 -37.12
C GLN A 472 -44.36 62.85 -35.82
N ASP A 473 -43.50 61.88 -35.47
CA ASP A 473 -42.84 61.89 -34.15
C ASP A 473 -41.46 62.59 -34.12
N PHE A 474 -40.89 63.02 -35.25
CA PHE A 474 -39.49 63.51 -35.29
C PHE A 474 -39.19 64.65 -36.28
N SER A 475 -40.11 65.61 -36.45
CA SER A 475 -39.83 66.84 -37.21
C SER A 475 -38.72 67.72 -36.59
N SER A 476 -38.22 67.38 -35.40
CA SER A 476 -37.24 68.14 -34.62
C SER A 476 -35.89 67.42 -34.37
N LEU A 477 -35.66 66.23 -34.94
CA LEU A 477 -34.38 65.53 -34.72
C LEU A 477 -33.29 65.95 -35.70
N CYS A 478 -32.17 66.42 -35.17
CA CYS A 478 -30.93 66.55 -35.91
C CYS A 478 -30.18 65.21 -35.93
N PHE A 479 -29.86 64.73 -37.13
CA PHE A 479 -29.02 63.55 -37.30
C PHE A 479 -27.55 63.98 -37.37
N PHE A 480 -26.70 63.28 -36.62
CA PHE A 480 -25.25 63.44 -36.69
C PHE A 480 -24.64 62.22 -37.37
N ASP A 481 -23.62 62.44 -38.18
CA ASP A 481 -22.83 61.34 -38.74
C ASP A 481 -22.11 60.57 -37.63
N MET A 482 -22.00 59.24 -37.79
CA MET A 482 -21.40 58.39 -36.75
C MET A 482 -19.95 58.78 -36.46
N ASN A 483 -19.19 59.19 -37.48
CA ASN A 483 -17.82 59.63 -37.32
C ASN A 483 -17.73 60.92 -36.48
N THR A 484 -18.73 61.80 -36.59
CA THR A 484 -18.84 63.00 -35.75
C THR A 484 -19.04 62.64 -34.28
N ILE A 485 -19.90 61.66 -34.00
CA ILE A 485 -20.18 61.19 -32.63
C ILE A 485 -18.99 60.44 -32.02
N GLU A 486 -18.33 59.60 -32.82
CA GLU A 486 -17.10 58.91 -32.42
C GLU A 486 -16.01 59.92 -32.07
N THR A 487 -15.76 60.89 -32.95
CA THR A 487 -14.77 61.94 -32.69
C THR A 487 -15.13 62.75 -31.44
N ALA A 488 -16.39 63.17 -31.30
CA ALA A 488 -16.85 63.97 -30.17
C ALA A 488 -16.70 63.26 -28.82
N THR A 489 -16.82 61.93 -28.79
CA THR A 489 -16.70 61.12 -27.57
C THR A 489 -15.29 60.55 -27.36
N ASN A 490 -14.33 60.88 -28.23
CA ASN A 490 -13.01 60.25 -28.31
C ASN A 490 -13.14 58.72 -28.43
N TYR A 491 -13.82 58.28 -29.49
CA TYR A 491 -14.09 56.89 -29.84
C TYR A 491 -14.75 56.09 -28.70
N PHE A 492 -15.69 56.72 -27.99
CA PHE A 492 -16.35 56.17 -26.81
C PHE A 492 -15.37 55.73 -25.70
N SER A 493 -14.34 56.52 -25.45
CA SER A 493 -13.36 56.27 -24.39
C SER A 493 -14.03 56.06 -23.02
N LEU A 494 -13.57 55.07 -22.26
CA LEU A 494 -14.05 54.81 -20.90
C LEU A 494 -13.83 55.99 -19.95
N SER A 495 -12.80 56.82 -20.19
CA SER A 495 -12.55 58.04 -19.41
C SER A 495 -13.67 59.07 -19.53
N ASN A 496 -14.45 59.02 -20.61
CA ASN A 496 -15.57 59.91 -20.88
C ASN A 496 -16.91 59.29 -20.47
N LYS A 497 -16.92 58.10 -19.88
CA LYS A 497 -18.16 57.42 -19.50
C LYS A 497 -18.80 58.09 -18.29
N LEU A 498 -20.04 58.56 -18.47
CA LEU A 498 -20.83 59.20 -17.42
C LEU A 498 -21.62 58.18 -16.58
N GLY A 499 -21.99 57.05 -17.17
CA GLY A 499 -22.73 55.99 -16.46
C GLY A 499 -23.07 54.79 -17.35
N GLN A 500 -23.53 53.70 -16.74
CA GLN A 500 -24.01 52.51 -17.42
C GLN A 500 -25.23 51.94 -16.70
N GLY A 501 -26.26 51.60 -17.47
CA GLY A 501 -27.42 50.84 -17.00
C GLY A 501 -27.59 49.53 -17.79
N GLY A 502 -28.71 48.84 -17.56
CA GLY A 502 -29.01 47.55 -18.20
C GLY A 502 -29.11 47.59 -19.73
N PHE A 503 -29.31 48.77 -20.32
CA PHE A 503 -29.61 48.93 -21.76
C PHE A 503 -28.54 49.69 -22.55
N GLY A 504 -27.49 50.20 -21.89
CA GLY A 504 -26.43 50.94 -22.59
C GLY A 504 -25.53 51.74 -21.67
N SER A 505 -24.49 52.33 -22.26
CA SER A 505 -23.57 53.24 -21.59
C SER A 505 -23.75 54.67 -22.11
N VAL A 506 -23.61 55.66 -21.23
CA VAL A 506 -23.67 57.08 -21.57
C VAL A 506 -22.27 57.67 -21.48
N TYR A 507 -21.87 58.43 -22.49
CA TYR A 507 -20.56 59.06 -22.62
C TYR A 507 -20.70 60.57 -22.72
N LYS A 508 -19.79 61.31 -22.12
CA LYS A 508 -19.59 62.74 -22.34
C LYS A 508 -18.88 62.92 -23.68
N GLY A 509 -19.39 63.80 -24.52
CA GLY A 509 -18.74 64.23 -25.75
C GLY A 509 -18.68 65.75 -25.85
N LYS A 510 -17.85 66.24 -26.76
CA LYS A 510 -17.77 67.66 -27.13
C LYS A 510 -17.74 67.78 -28.65
N LEU A 511 -18.73 68.45 -29.22
CA LEU A 511 -18.82 68.71 -30.66
C LEU A 511 -17.73 69.69 -31.10
N GLN A 512 -17.48 69.78 -32.42
CA GLN A 512 -16.44 70.65 -32.98
C GLN A 512 -16.66 72.14 -32.69
N ASP A 513 -17.92 72.56 -32.53
CA ASP A 513 -18.33 73.91 -32.14
C ASP A 513 -18.12 74.19 -30.63
N GLY A 514 -17.62 73.20 -29.88
CA GLY A 514 -17.35 73.29 -28.46
C GLY A 514 -18.54 72.94 -27.56
N LYS A 515 -19.70 72.58 -28.11
CA LYS A 515 -20.88 72.20 -27.33
C LYS A 515 -20.69 70.84 -26.66
N GLU A 516 -20.88 70.78 -25.34
CA GLU A 516 -20.85 69.52 -24.60
C GLU A 516 -22.16 68.74 -24.81
N ILE A 517 -22.04 67.43 -25.04
CA ILE A 517 -23.16 66.52 -25.29
C ILE A 517 -23.03 65.26 -24.42
N ALA A 518 -24.15 64.61 -24.15
CA ALA A 518 -24.19 63.26 -23.60
C ALA A 518 -24.66 62.29 -24.70
N VAL A 519 -23.88 61.24 -24.96
CA VAL A 519 -24.14 60.25 -26.01
C VAL A 519 -24.45 58.91 -25.37
N LYS A 520 -25.67 58.44 -25.55
CA LYS A 520 -26.09 57.11 -25.09
C LYS A 520 -25.87 56.09 -26.22
N ARG A 521 -25.12 55.03 -25.91
CA ARG A 521 -24.84 53.92 -26.84
C ARG A 521 -25.49 52.64 -26.34
N LEU A 522 -26.29 52.03 -27.21
CA LEU A 522 -26.94 50.74 -26.96
C LEU A 522 -25.89 49.61 -26.82
N SER A 523 -26.07 48.73 -25.84
CA SER A 523 -25.24 47.53 -25.69
C SER A 523 -25.62 46.46 -26.72
N SER A 524 -24.63 45.78 -27.32
CA SER A 524 -24.82 44.71 -28.30
C SER A 524 -25.33 43.38 -27.72
N SER A 525 -25.41 43.26 -26.39
CA SER A 525 -25.75 42.01 -25.69
C SER A 525 -27.21 41.91 -25.19
N SER A 526 -28.09 42.87 -25.50
CA SER A 526 -29.48 42.85 -25.01
C SER A 526 -30.47 42.51 -26.13
N GLY A 527 -31.16 41.37 -26.00
CA GLY A 527 -32.18 40.91 -26.95
C GLY A 527 -33.46 41.76 -27.00
N GLN A 528 -33.71 42.60 -25.97
CA GLN A 528 -34.85 43.53 -25.89
C GLN A 528 -34.45 45.01 -26.06
N GLY A 529 -33.15 45.34 -26.18
CA GLY A 529 -32.65 46.71 -26.03
C GLY A 529 -33.04 47.70 -27.14
N LYS A 530 -33.36 47.23 -28.35
CA LYS A 530 -33.64 48.09 -29.51
C LYS A 530 -34.96 48.86 -29.38
N GLU A 531 -36.01 48.19 -28.93
CA GLU A 531 -37.36 48.76 -28.80
C GLU A 531 -37.44 49.76 -27.64
N GLU A 532 -36.85 49.39 -26.50
CA GLU A 532 -36.67 50.26 -25.32
C GLU A 532 -35.87 51.54 -25.64
N PHE A 533 -34.79 51.42 -26.42
CA PHE A 533 -33.95 52.57 -26.81
C PHE A 533 -34.68 53.53 -27.75
N MET A 534 -35.51 53.01 -28.66
CA MET A 534 -36.35 53.85 -29.51
C MET A 534 -37.45 54.55 -28.70
N ASN A 535 -38.08 53.86 -27.76
CA ASN A 535 -39.08 54.46 -26.85
C ASN A 535 -38.49 55.61 -26.01
N GLU A 536 -37.26 55.45 -25.51
CA GLU A 536 -36.58 56.49 -24.73
C GLU A 536 -36.23 57.72 -25.59
N ILE A 537 -35.79 57.52 -26.84
CA ILE A 537 -35.53 58.63 -27.77
C ILE A 537 -36.83 59.39 -28.08
N VAL A 538 -37.94 58.70 -28.35
CA VAL A 538 -39.26 59.32 -28.56
C VAL A 538 -39.74 60.07 -27.33
N LEU A 539 -39.50 59.53 -26.13
CA LEU A 539 -39.90 60.18 -24.87
C LEU A 539 -39.11 61.46 -24.64
N ILE A 540 -37.78 61.43 -24.81
CA ILE A 540 -36.92 62.60 -24.64
C ILE A 540 -37.22 63.68 -25.67
N SER A 541 -37.50 63.30 -26.93
CA SER A 541 -37.85 64.26 -27.99
C SER A 541 -39.22 64.93 -27.79
N LYS A 542 -40.09 64.37 -26.93
CA LYS A 542 -41.37 64.97 -26.53
C LYS A 542 -41.26 65.84 -25.27
N LEU A 543 -40.17 65.73 -24.51
CA LEU A 543 -39.93 66.44 -23.25
C LEU A 543 -38.99 67.65 -23.41
N GLN A 544 -38.30 67.78 -24.55
CA GLN A 544 -37.52 68.95 -24.97
C GLN A 544 -38.31 69.78 -25.97
#